data_AF-K6TAG2-F1
#
_entry.id   AF-K6TAG2-F1
#
_cell.length_a   1.000
_cell.length_b   1.000
_cell.length_c   1.000
_cell.angle_alpha   90.00
_cell.angle_beta   90.00
_cell.angle_gamma   90.00
#
_symmetry.space_group_name_H-M   'P 1'
#
loop_
_entity.id
_entity.type
_entity.pdbx_description
1 polymer ?
#
loop_
_entity_poly.entity_id
_entity_poly.type
_entity_poly.pdbx_seq_one_letter_code
_entity_poly.pdbx_strand_id
1 'polypeptide(L)' 'MKLDLDKKDLISLVKGTDPNLNAMGHPKIICRGSYLAQYGRWDWSYCAFENCTNEEIYEIYKICKDSWR' A
#
# COMPACT_ATOMS: atom_id res chain seq x y z
N MET A 1 0.47 -23.16 7.35
CA MET A 1 1.29 -22.09 7.96
C MET A 1 0.37 -20.92 8.27
N LYS A 2 0.07 -20.65 9.54
CA LYS A 2 -0.55 -19.38 9.94
C LYS A 2 0.60 -18.39 10.12
N LEU A 3 0.72 -17.44 9.20
CA LEU A 3 1.60 -16.30 9.41
C LEU A 3 0.94 -15.42 10.48
N ASP A 4 1.63 -15.24 11.60
CA ASP A 4 1.24 -14.28 12.63
C ASP A 4 1.84 -12.92 12.22
N LEU A 5 1.04 -12.09 11.54
CA LEU A 5 1.45 -10.79 11.04
C LEU A 5 0.91 -9.71 11.97
N ASP A 6 1.79 -8.88 12.51
CA ASP A 6 1.39 -7.71 13.25
C ASP A 6 1.10 -6.51 12.31
N LYS A 7 0.65 -5.39 12.88
CA LYS A 7 0.35 -4.17 12.11
C LYS A 7 1.59 -3.64 11.37
N LYS A 8 2.79 -3.71 11.96
CA LYS A 8 4.02 -3.23 11.35
C LYS A 8 4.44 -4.13 10.19
N ASP A 9 4.25 -5.43 10.30
CA ASP A 9 4.49 -6.37 9.22
C ASP A 9 3.57 -6.06 8.03
N LEU A 10 2.27 -5.84 8.29
CA LEU A 10 1.30 -5.45 7.25
C LEU A 10 1.67 -4.14 6.56
N ILE A 11 2.08 -3.12 7.33
CA ILE A 11 2.55 -1.84 6.77
C ILE A 11 3.79 -2.06 5.90
N SER A 12 4.71 -2.90 6.36
CA SER A 12 5.95 -3.20 5.62
C SER A 12 5.65 -3.94 4.31
N LEU A 13 4.67 -4.86 4.33
CA LEU A 13 4.19 -5.53 3.13
C LEU A 13 3.62 -4.53 2.12
N VAL A 14 2.74 -3.62 2.54
CA VAL A 14 2.17 -2.60 1.64
C VAL A 14 3.26 -1.67 1.11
N LYS A 15 4.14 -1.14 1.98
CA LYS A 15 5.20 -0.22 1.57
C LYS A 15 6.27 -0.87 0.68
N GLY A 16 6.44 -2.19 0.79
CA GLY A 16 7.28 -3.00 -0.10
C GLY A 16 6.64 -3.29 -1.47
N THR A 17 5.36 -2.94 -1.66
CA THR A 17 4.69 -3.03 -2.97
C THR A 17 4.55 -1.66 -3.61
N ASP A 18 4.59 -1.64 -4.94
CA ASP A 18 4.30 -0.47 -5.76
C ASP A 18 2.96 -0.74 -6.49
N PRO A 19 1.91 0.09 -6.35
CA PRO A 19 0.71 -0.03 -7.19
C PRO A 19 1.02 0.31 -8.66
N ASN A 20 0.34 -0.32 -9.62
CA ASN A 20 0.42 0.14 -11.00
C ASN A 20 -0.34 1.48 -11.21
N LEU A 21 -0.20 2.09 -12.39
CA LEU A 21 -0.82 3.38 -12.71
C LEU A 21 -2.36 3.40 -12.50
N ASN A 22 -3.06 2.31 -12.78
CA ASN A 22 -4.51 2.24 -12.58
C ASN A 22 -4.86 2.20 -11.09
N ALA A 23 -4.11 1.44 -10.28
CA ALA A 23 -4.32 1.31 -8.85
C ALA A 23 -3.91 2.59 -8.08
N MET A 24 -2.95 3.38 -8.58
CA MET A 24 -2.59 4.67 -7.99
C MET A 24 -3.80 5.62 -7.88
N GLY A 25 -4.75 5.55 -8.81
CA GLY A 25 -5.99 6.33 -8.79
C GLY A 25 -7.06 5.81 -7.82
N HIS A 26 -6.86 4.65 -7.20
CA HIS A 26 -7.85 4.06 -6.31
C HIS A 26 -8.05 4.96 -5.05
N PRO A 27 -9.29 5.23 -4.60
CA PRO A 27 -9.55 6.14 -3.48
C PRO A 27 -8.81 5.80 -2.19
N LYS A 28 -8.59 4.51 -1.92
CA LYS A 28 -7.82 4.03 -0.76
C LYS A 28 -6.31 4.20 -0.88
N ILE A 29 -5.79 4.43 -2.09
CA ILE A 29 -4.35 4.57 -2.39
C ILE A 29 -3.99 6.03 -2.58
N ILE A 30 -4.73 6.77 -3.40
CA ILE A 30 -4.41 8.15 -3.81
C ILE A 30 -4.27 9.11 -2.62
N CYS A 31 -4.99 8.88 -1.53
CA CYS A 31 -4.93 9.71 -0.32
C CYS A 31 -3.75 9.37 0.62
N ARG A 32 -2.89 8.41 0.26
CA ARG A 32 -1.85 7.84 1.13
C ARG A 32 -0.44 7.99 0.59
N GLY A 33 -0.26 8.69 -0.52
CA GLY A 33 1.02 8.84 -1.17
C GLY A 33 0.93 9.65 -2.45
N SER A 34 2.03 9.65 -3.20
CA SER A 34 2.10 10.32 -4.50
C SER A 34 3.08 9.61 -5.41
N TYR A 35 2.86 9.69 -6.71
CA TYR A 35 3.80 9.17 -7.69
C TYR A 35 4.98 10.12 -7.86
N LEU A 36 6.19 9.64 -7.59
CA LEU A 36 7.43 10.41 -7.78
C LEU A 36 8.01 10.10 -9.16
N ALA A 37 7.66 10.94 -10.15
CA ALA A 37 8.08 10.75 -11.54
C ALA A 37 9.60 10.64 -11.72
N GLN A 38 10.39 11.36 -10.92
CA GLN A 38 11.85 11.29 -10.95
C GLN A 38 12.42 9.90 -10.58
N TYR A 39 11.66 9.09 -9.82
CA TYR A 39 12.06 7.75 -9.40
C TYR A 39 11.21 6.65 -10.05
N GLY A 40 10.21 7.01 -10.84
CA GLY A 40 9.35 6.05 -11.53
C GLY A 40 8.54 5.14 -10.60
N ARG A 41 8.22 5.58 -9.37
CA ARG A 41 7.58 4.74 -8.34
C ARG A 41 6.59 5.52 -7.50
N TRP A 42 5.66 4.80 -6.87
CA TRP A 42 4.84 5.35 -5.80
C TRP A 42 5.68 5.59 -4.54
N ASP A 43 5.45 6.72 -3.89
CA ASP A 43 5.99 7.04 -2.58
C ASP A 43 4.87 7.18 -1.56
N TRP A 44 4.92 6.33 -0.54
CA TRP A 44 3.93 6.30 0.52
C TRP A 44 4.21 7.41 1.52
N SER A 45 3.19 8.17 1.92
CA SER A 45 3.32 9.16 2.98
C SER A 45 3.82 8.49 4.28
N TYR A 46 4.61 9.21 5.06
CA TYR A 46 5.19 8.68 6.30
C TYR A 46 4.13 8.06 7.23
N CYS A 47 3.04 8.79 7.49
CA CYS A 47 1.91 8.41 8.32
C CYS A 47 0.75 7.72 7.56
N ALA A 48 0.98 7.22 6.34
CA ALA A 48 -0.05 6.67 5.44
C ALA A 48 -1.01 5.65 6.08
N PHE A 49 -0.59 4.93 7.12
CA PHE A 49 -1.34 3.82 7.73
C PHE A 49 -1.51 3.94 9.26
N GLU A 50 -1.16 5.09 9.85
CA GLU A 50 -1.16 5.27 11.31
C GLU A 50 -2.54 4.98 11.91
N ASN A 51 -3.58 5.52 11.27
CA ASN A 51 -4.98 5.39 11.70
C ASN A 51 -5.73 4.19 11.10
N CYS A 52 -5.06 3.31 10.35
CA CYS A 52 -5.73 2.17 9.72
C CYS A 52 -5.83 0.96 10.64
N THR A 53 -6.89 0.15 10.45
CA THR A 53 -6.96 -1.20 11.02
C THR A 53 -6.11 -2.17 10.22
N ASN A 54 -5.85 -3.36 10.78
CA ASN A 54 -5.09 -4.41 10.09
C ASN A 54 -5.79 -4.86 8.81
N GLU A 55 -7.12 -4.94 8.84
CA GLU A 55 -7.97 -5.32 7.71
C GLU A 55 -7.86 -4.30 6.57
N GLU A 56 -7.91 -2.99 6.89
CA GLU A 56 -7.77 -1.93 5.88
C GLU A 56 -6.39 -1.96 5.22
N ILE A 57 -5.32 -2.16 6.00
CA ILE A 57 -3.95 -2.26 5.48
C ILE A 57 -3.85 -3.48 4.55
N TYR A 58 -4.44 -4.61 4.95
CA TYR A 58 -4.46 -5.82 4.14
C TYR A 58 -5.27 -5.68 2.85
N GLU A 59 -6.39 -4.96 2.86
CA GLU A 59 -7.14 -4.62 1.64
C GLU A 59 -6.31 -3.76 0.69
N ILE A 60 -5.61 -2.75 1.19
CA ILE A 60 -4.72 -1.91 0.39
C ILE A 60 -3.61 -2.76 -0.23
N TYR A 61 -3.00 -3.66 0.55
CA TYR A 61 -2.01 -4.62 0.05
C TYR A 61 -2.56 -5.44 -1.13
N LYS A 62 -3.78 -5.97 -1.02
CA LYS A 62 -4.42 -6.72 -2.11
C LYS A 62 -4.59 -5.88 -3.36
N ILE A 63 -5.09 -4.65 -3.22
CA ILE A 63 -5.26 -3.74 -4.37
C ILE A 63 -3.92 -3.53 -5.09
N CYS A 64 -2.85 -3.22 -4.34
CA CYS A 64 -1.52 -3.04 -4.92
C CYS A 64 -1.02 -4.33 -5.60
N LYS A 65 -1.12 -5.47 -4.91
CA LYS A 65 -0.63 -6.76 -5.41
C LYS A 65 -1.37 -7.23 -6.66
N ASP A 66 -2.70 -7.15 -6.64
CA ASP A 66 -3.54 -7.63 -7.74
C ASP A 66 -3.52 -6.66 -8.93
N SER A 67 -3.03 -5.43 -8.75
CA SER A 67 -2.87 -4.49 -9.86
C SER A 67 -1.88 -4.96 -10.93
N TRP A 68 -0.95 -5.84 -10.58
CA TRP A 68 0.05 -6.38 -11.53
C TRP A 68 -0.29 -7.77 -12.08
N ARG A 69 -1.48 -8.29 -11.76
CA ARG A 69 -1.94 -9.59 -12.24
C ARG A 69 -2.71 -9.50 -13.56
#